data_AF-A0A483AB11-F1
#
_entry.id   AF-A0A483AB11-F1
#
_cell.length_a   1.000
_cell.length_b   1.000
_cell.length_c   1.000
_cell.angle_alpha   90.00
_cell.angle_beta   90.00
_cell.angle_gamma   90.00
#
_symmetry.space_group_name_H-M   'P 1'
#
loop_
_entity.id
_entity.type
_entity.pdbx_description
1 polymer ?
#
loop_
_entity_poly.entity_id
_entity_poly.type
_entity_poly.pdbx_seq_one_letter_code
_entity_poly.pdbx_strand_id
1 'polypeptide(L)'
;MVILELEFIPLVRGKGLWKFNNSLLYDLEYSNIVKKKILEVKKQYGALVYNFENIHEISNDDLHFTINSQLFLETLLMEIRGKTISYSSYKRKERDKIERDLLKDIDTLECNVNQASIQLLENKKQDLENIRKEKIKGKIIRSRVQWIEEGEKPTKYFCGLESKNFTSKIIPKIERDDGKTITKEFNILKETKVFYEELYKFREGNGCKVSDLERDLKDLNFNKLSLDEQLSLEGEINVNEASKVLQKMNNNK
;
A
#
# COMPACT_ATOMS: atom_id res chain seq x y z
N MET A 1 28.64 -39.92 5.53
CA MET A 1 27.29 -40.15 4.97
C MET A 1 26.55 -38.83 5.07
N VAL A 2 26.25 -38.18 3.94
CA VAL A 2 25.52 -36.91 3.92
C VAL A 2 24.06 -37.24 3.65
N ILE A 3 23.18 -36.92 4.59
CA ILE A 3 21.73 -37.10 4.45
C ILE A 3 21.18 -35.75 3.96
N LEU A 4 20.57 -35.76 2.77
CA LEU A 4 19.86 -34.60 2.24
C LEU A 4 18.37 -34.77 2.57
N GLU A 5 17.86 -33.91 3.45
CA GLU A 5 16.44 -33.85 3.78
C GLU A 5 15.80 -32.66 3.05
N LEU A 6 14.78 -32.94 2.24
CA LEU A 6 14.06 -31.95 1.45
C LEU A 6 12.64 -31.80 2.01
N GLU A 7 12.39 -30.67 2.67
CA GLU A 7 11.06 -30.34 3.19
C GLU A 7 10.40 -29.29 2.30
N PHE A 8 9.31 -29.67 1.63
CA PHE A 8 8.52 -28.75 0.80
C PHE A 8 7.48 -28.06 1.68
N ILE A 9 7.63 -26.76 1.88
CA ILE A 9 6.71 -25.97 2.72
C ILE A 9 5.55 -25.47 1.84
N PRO A 10 4.31 -25.95 2.05
CA PRO A 10 3.14 -25.44 1.34
C PRO A 10 2.83 -24.03 1.86
N LEU A 11 3.08 -23.02 1.04
CA LEU A 11 2.77 -21.63 1.35
C LEU A 11 1.34 -21.32 0.95
N VAL A 12 0.51 -20.94 1.92
CA VAL A 12 -0.85 -20.50 1.65
C VAL A 12 -0.84 -18.99 1.51
N ARG A 13 -0.98 -18.49 0.28
CA ARG A 13 -1.01 -17.06 0.03
C ARG A 13 -2.21 -16.42 0.75
N GLY A 14 -1.94 -15.72 1.86
CA GLY A 14 -2.92 -14.93 2.57
C GLY A 14 -3.39 -13.70 1.77
N LYS A 15 -4.38 -12.98 2.32
CA LYS A 15 -4.95 -11.76 1.70
C LYS A 15 -3.93 -10.63 1.48
N GLY A 16 -2.77 -10.71 2.15
CA GLY A 16 -1.69 -9.73 2.09
C GLY A 16 -2.08 -8.38 2.69
N LEU A 17 -1.11 -7.47 2.76
CA LEU A 17 -1.38 -6.08 3.09
C LEU A 17 -1.95 -5.36 1.87
N TRP A 18 -3.03 -4.62 2.07
CA TRP A 18 -3.56 -3.76 1.02
C TRP A 18 -2.60 -2.63 0.74
N LYS A 19 -2.36 -2.36 -0.54
CA LYS A 19 -1.57 -1.24 -1.02
C LYS A 19 -2.44 -0.38 -1.92
N PHE A 20 -2.42 0.92 -1.66
CA PHE A 20 -3.14 1.87 -2.48
C PHE A 20 -2.54 1.92 -3.90
N ASN A 21 -3.40 1.97 -4.91
CA ASN A 21 -2.96 2.12 -6.30
C ASN A 21 -2.99 3.60 -6.68
N ASN A 22 -1.82 4.23 -6.69
CA ASN A 22 -1.68 5.66 -6.99
C ASN A 22 -2.22 6.04 -8.38
N SER A 23 -2.29 5.10 -9.33
CA SER A 23 -2.82 5.38 -10.66
C SER A 23 -4.28 5.85 -10.64
N LEU A 24 -5.03 5.51 -9.58
CA LEU A 24 -6.42 5.93 -9.43
C LEU A 24 -6.55 7.44 -9.18
N LEU A 25 -5.52 8.09 -8.63
CA LEU A 25 -5.55 9.54 -8.38
C LEU A 25 -5.59 10.37 -9.67
N TYR A 26 -5.21 9.79 -10.81
CA TYR A 26 -5.33 10.43 -12.12
C TYR A 26 -6.73 10.25 -12.74
N ASP A 27 -7.59 9.42 -12.15
CA ASP A 27 -8.95 9.21 -12.60
C ASP A 27 -9.88 10.23 -11.91
N LEU A 28 -10.49 11.10 -12.72
CA LEU A 28 -11.38 12.15 -12.25
C LEU A 28 -12.64 11.57 -11.59
N GLU A 29 -13.17 10.46 -12.12
CA GLU A 29 -14.34 9.78 -11.55
C GLU A 29 -14.02 9.27 -10.15
N TYR A 30 -12.88 8.59 -10.00
CA TYR A 30 -12.39 8.13 -8.70
C TYR A 30 -12.20 9.29 -7.72
N SER A 31 -11.56 10.37 -8.16
CA SER A 31 -11.31 11.55 -7.34
C SER A 31 -12.61 12.17 -6.81
N ASN A 32 -13.64 12.22 -7.65
CA ASN A 32 -14.96 12.71 -7.26
C ASN A 32 -15.64 11.77 -6.25
N ILE A 33 -15.51 10.45 -6.41
CA ILE A 33 -16.02 9.46 -5.44
C ILE A 33 -15.37 9.67 -4.06
N VAL A 34 -14.05 9.86 -4.02
CA VAL A 34 -13.32 10.09 -2.76
C VAL A 34 -13.73 11.41 -2.11
N LYS A 35 -13.78 12.50 -2.88
CA LYS A 35 -14.22 13.82 -2.39
C LYS A 35 -15.63 13.76 -1.80
N LYS A 36 -16.56 13.09 -2.50
CA LYS A 36 -17.92 12.88 -2.02
C LYS A 36 -17.92 12.07 -0.71
N LYS A 37 -17.11 11.01 -0.64
CA LYS A 37 -17.03 10.18 0.57
C LYS A 37 -16.48 10.96 1.76
N ILE A 38 -15.45 11.79 1.57
CA ILE A 38 -14.93 12.67 2.63
C ILE A 38 -16.05 13.57 3.17
N LEU A 39 -16.84 14.17 2.28
CA LEU A 39 -17.96 15.01 2.68
C LEU A 39 -19.05 14.23 3.42
N GLU A 40 -19.40 13.02 2.97
CA GLU A 40 -20.36 12.15 3.65
C GLU A 40 -19.92 11.82 5.09
N VAL A 41 -18.66 11.45 5.28
CA VAL A 41 -18.11 11.12 6.60
C VAL A 41 -18.06 12.36 7.50
N LYS A 42 -17.71 13.54 6.94
CA LYS A 42 -17.82 14.81 7.67
C LYS A 42 -19.27 15.08 8.13
N LYS A 43 -20.26 14.90 7.26
CA LYS A 43 -21.68 15.09 7.62
C LYS A 43 -22.11 14.14 8.72
N GLN A 44 -21.65 12.89 8.67
CA GLN A 44 -22.03 11.86 9.63
C GLN A 44 -21.50 12.13 11.05
N TYR A 45 -20.28 12.67 11.16
CA TYR A 45 -19.61 12.85 12.46
C TYR A 45 -19.42 14.31 12.86
N GLY A 46 -19.82 15.29 12.04
CA GLY A 46 -19.77 16.70 12.40
C GLY A 46 -20.67 16.99 13.61
N ALA A 47 -20.23 17.90 14.49
CA ALA A 47 -21.02 18.31 15.65
C ALA A 47 -22.40 18.84 15.23
N LEU A 48 -23.40 18.62 16.08
CA LEU A 48 -24.82 18.96 15.81
C LEU A 48 -25.08 20.45 15.57
N VAL A 49 -24.12 21.31 15.91
CA VAL A 49 -24.21 22.77 15.74
C VAL A 49 -24.11 23.19 14.26
N TYR A 50 -23.58 22.32 13.39
CA TYR A 50 -23.37 22.65 11.99
C TYR A 50 -24.60 22.36 11.12
N ASN A 51 -24.84 23.22 10.14
CA ASN A 51 -25.74 22.89 9.04
C ASN A 51 -25.08 21.87 8.10
N PHE A 52 -25.59 20.64 8.10
CA PHE A 52 -25.04 19.54 7.28
C PHE A 52 -25.11 19.79 5.76
N GLU A 53 -25.94 20.71 5.29
CA GLU A 53 -25.97 21.11 3.88
C GLU A 53 -24.72 21.92 3.51
N ASN A 54 -24.28 22.81 4.41
CA ASN A 54 -23.18 23.76 4.20
C ASN A 54 -21.87 23.35 4.88
N ILE A 55 -21.77 22.12 5.40
CA ILE A 55 -20.55 21.64 6.08
C ILE A 55 -19.27 21.70 5.23
N HIS A 56 -19.42 21.80 3.90
CA HIS A 56 -18.32 21.93 2.96
C HIS A 56 -17.69 23.33 2.95
N GLU A 57 -18.39 24.35 3.45
CA GLU A 57 -17.94 25.74 3.54
C GLU A 57 -17.18 26.03 4.83
N ILE A 58 -17.27 25.13 5.81
CA ILE A 58 -16.63 25.26 7.12
C ILE A 58 -15.15 24.91 7.00
N SER A 59 -14.27 25.75 7.56
CA SER A 59 -12.84 25.46 7.64
C SER A 59 -12.60 24.14 8.37
N ASN A 60 -11.56 23.40 7.96
CA ASN A 60 -11.20 22.16 8.65
C ASN A 60 -10.74 22.41 10.10
N ASP A 61 -10.17 23.59 10.37
CA ASP A 61 -9.63 23.95 11.68
C ASP A 61 -10.76 24.22 12.70
N ASP A 62 -11.91 24.70 12.21
CA ASP A 62 -13.08 25.02 13.03
C ASP A 62 -14.06 23.85 13.14
N LEU A 63 -13.76 22.71 12.50
CA LEU A 63 -14.67 21.57 12.40
C LEU A 63 -14.52 20.64 13.62
N HIS A 64 -15.53 20.66 14.49
CA HIS A 64 -15.62 19.75 15.63
C HIS A 64 -16.42 18.49 15.28
N PHE A 65 -16.00 17.35 15.81
CA PHE A 65 -16.64 16.07 15.57
C PHE A 65 -17.30 15.52 16.84
N THR A 66 -18.32 14.68 16.67
CA THR A 66 -19.00 13.94 17.74
C THR A 66 -18.13 12.82 18.32
N ILE A 67 -17.06 12.46 17.61
CA ILE A 67 -16.07 11.46 18.00
C ILE A 67 -14.69 12.10 18.09
N ASN A 68 -13.78 11.45 18.81
CA ASN A 68 -12.38 11.89 18.90
C ASN A 68 -11.70 11.90 17.50
N SER A 69 -10.73 12.80 17.31
CA SER A 69 -10.04 13.03 16.04
C SER A 69 -9.31 11.80 15.49
N GLN A 70 -8.71 10.98 16.35
CA GLN A 70 -8.04 9.74 15.94
C GLN A 70 -9.05 8.73 15.37
N LEU A 71 -10.16 8.51 16.06
CA LEU A 71 -11.23 7.62 15.61
C LEU A 71 -11.87 8.12 14.31
N PHE A 72 -12.03 9.45 14.17
CA PHE A 72 -12.51 10.05 12.92
C PHE A 72 -11.57 9.76 11.76
N LEU A 73 -10.26 9.98 11.94
CA LEU A 73 -9.26 9.71 10.91
C LEU A 73 -9.26 8.24 10.48
N GLU A 74 -9.28 7.31 11.44
CA GLU A 74 -9.34 5.88 11.15
C GLU A 74 -10.60 5.50 10.38
N THR A 75 -11.75 6.04 10.80
CA THR A 75 -13.04 5.81 10.13
C THR A 75 -13.02 6.36 8.71
N LEU A 76 -12.50 7.56 8.51
CA LEU A 76 -12.37 8.19 7.20
C LEU A 76 -11.48 7.36 6.26
N LEU A 77 -10.31 6.94 6.74
CA LEU A 77 -9.38 6.11 5.97
C LEU A 77 -10.00 4.75 5.63
N MET A 78 -10.74 4.14 6.55
CA MET A 78 -11.45 2.88 6.34
C MET A 78 -12.51 3.00 5.25
N GLU A 79 -13.36 4.04 5.32
CA GLU A 79 -14.42 4.32 4.35
C GLU A 79 -13.86 4.58 2.95
N ILE A 80 -12.82 5.41 2.85
CA ILE A 80 -12.12 5.67 1.58
C ILE A 80 -11.56 4.37 1.03
N ARG A 81 -10.86 3.58 1.85
CA ARG A 81 -10.29 2.28 1.43
C ARG A 81 -11.36 1.33 0.90
N GLY A 82 -12.51 1.25 1.56
CA GLY A 82 -13.65 0.45 1.10
C GLY A 82 -14.12 0.86 -0.31
N LYS A 83 -14.29 2.17 -0.53
CA LYS A 83 -14.65 2.72 -1.85
C LYS A 83 -13.56 2.49 -2.89
N THR A 84 -12.29 2.65 -2.54
CA THR A 84 -11.16 2.37 -3.44
C THR A 84 -11.13 0.92 -3.88
N ILE A 85 -11.30 -0.04 -2.97
CA ILE A 85 -11.30 -1.47 -3.30
C ILE A 85 -12.45 -1.81 -4.24
N SER A 86 -13.64 -1.25 -3.97
CA SER A 86 -14.81 -1.41 -4.83
C SER A 86 -14.55 -0.86 -6.23
N TYR A 87 -14.09 0.39 -6.34
CA TYR A 87 -13.82 1.05 -7.63
C TYR A 87 -12.70 0.33 -8.41
N SER A 88 -11.63 -0.08 -7.74
CA SER A 88 -10.56 -0.86 -8.36
C SER A 88 -11.06 -2.19 -8.94
N SER A 89 -11.99 -2.84 -8.23
CA SER A 89 -12.60 -4.10 -8.68
C SER A 89 -13.54 -3.87 -9.86
N TYR A 90 -14.28 -2.76 -9.87
CA TYR A 90 -15.11 -2.32 -10.99
C TYR A 90 -14.25 -2.09 -12.25
N LYS A 91 -13.21 -1.25 -12.18
CA LYS A 91 -12.30 -0.99 -13.31
C LYS A 91 -11.58 -2.24 -13.80
N ARG A 92 -11.28 -3.18 -12.91
CA ARG A 92 -10.75 -4.49 -13.32
C ARG A 92 -11.75 -5.26 -14.16
N LYS A 93 -13.01 -5.39 -13.70
CA LYS A 93 -14.06 -6.09 -14.43
C LYS A 93 -14.36 -5.46 -15.79
N GLU A 94 -14.39 -4.12 -15.87
CA GLU A 94 -14.56 -3.41 -17.14
C GLU A 94 -13.43 -3.71 -18.12
N ARG A 95 -12.17 -3.61 -17.67
CA ARG A 95 -11.01 -3.94 -18.51
C ARG A 95 -11.02 -5.41 -18.96
N ASP A 96 -11.32 -6.34 -18.07
CA ASP A 96 -11.41 -7.76 -18.40
C ASP A 96 -12.56 -8.02 -19.40
N LYS A 97 -13.64 -7.23 -19.36
CA LYS A 97 -14.73 -7.30 -20.35
C LYS A 97 -14.24 -6.79 -21.71
N ILE A 98 -13.64 -5.60 -21.76
CA ILE A 98 -13.11 -5.01 -23.00
C ILE A 98 -12.09 -5.94 -23.66
N GLU A 99 -11.17 -6.54 -22.88
CA GLU A 99 -10.19 -7.48 -23.39
C GLU A 99 -10.83 -8.74 -23.98
N ARG A 100 -11.85 -9.29 -23.32
CA ARG A 100 -12.60 -10.45 -23.84
C ARG A 100 -13.35 -10.11 -25.14
N ASP A 101 -13.97 -8.94 -25.19
CA ASP A 101 -14.72 -8.50 -26.36
C ASP A 101 -13.78 -8.23 -27.54
N LEU A 102 -12.62 -7.59 -27.31
CA LEU A 102 -11.57 -7.42 -28.32
C LEU A 102 -11.05 -8.76 -28.85
N LEU A 103 -10.82 -9.75 -27.99
CA LEU A 103 -10.37 -11.07 -28.43
C LEU A 103 -11.40 -11.76 -29.33
N LYS A 104 -12.69 -11.67 -28.99
CA LYS A 104 -13.78 -12.21 -29.83
C LYS A 104 -13.86 -11.49 -31.17
N ASP A 105 -13.79 -10.16 -31.14
CA ASP A 105 -13.85 -9.36 -32.37
C ASP A 105 -12.65 -9.65 -33.29
N ILE A 106 -11.45 -9.80 -32.73
CA ILE A 106 -10.26 -10.20 -33.49
C ILE A 106 -10.46 -11.57 -34.14
N ASP A 107 -10.92 -12.56 -33.37
CA ASP A 107 -11.15 -13.94 -33.86
C ASP A 107 -12.17 -13.97 -35.01
N THR A 108 -13.29 -13.24 -34.86
CA THR A 108 -14.32 -13.12 -35.92
C THR A 108 -13.81 -12.41 -37.17
N LEU A 109 -12.97 -11.38 -37.03
CA LEU A 109 -12.38 -10.65 -38.15
C LEU A 109 -11.29 -11.47 -38.86
N GLU A 110 -10.53 -12.29 -38.13
CA GLU A 110 -9.53 -13.21 -38.70
C GLU A 110 -10.19 -14.35 -39.50
N CYS A 111 -11.42 -14.74 -39.14
CA CYS A 111 -12.19 -15.73 -39.90
C CYS A 111 -12.85 -15.16 -41.17
N ASN A 112 -13.13 -13.85 -41.22
CA ASN A 112 -13.87 -13.19 -42.31
C ASN A 112 -13.08 -12.01 -42.91
N VAL A 113 -11.87 -12.27 -43.39
CA VAL A 113 -10.96 -11.22 -43.87
C VAL A 113 -11.47 -10.60 -45.16
N ASN A 114 -11.74 -9.29 -45.14
CA ASN A 114 -11.89 -8.44 -46.32
C ASN A 114 -10.91 -7.26 -46.23
N GLN A 115 -10.69 -6.54 -47.33
CA GLN A 115 -9.68 -5.49 -47.41
C GLN A 115 -9.96 -4.28 -46.48
N ALA A 116 -11.21 -4.05 -46.10
CA ALA A 116 -11.59 -3.05 -45.08
C ALA A 116 -11.46 -3.60 -43.63
N SER A 117 -11.54 -4.92 -43.44
CA SER A 117 -11.36 -5.61 -42.15
C SER A 117 -9.92 -5.57 -41.68
N ILE A 118 -8.92 -5.43 -42.57
CA ILE A 118 -7.49 -5.44 -42.21
C ILE A 118 -7.16 -4.25 -41.29
N GLN A 119 -7.57 -3.04 -41.66
CA GLN A 119 -7.31 -1.85 -40.85
C GLN A 119 -8.01 -1.91 -39.49
N LEU A 120 -9.26 -2.40 -39.47
CA LEU A 120 -10.03 -2.58 -38.24
C LEU A 120 -9.39 -3.64 -37.32
N LEU A 121 -8.89 -4.72 -37.90
CA LEU A 121 -8.18 -5.79 -37.19
C LEU A 121 -6.89 -5.27 -36.56
N GLU A 122 -6.09 -4.49 -37.30
CA GLU A 122 -4.88 -3.86 -36.76
C GLU A 122 -5.20 -2.92 -35.61
N ASN A 123 -6.23 -2.08 -35.73
CA ASN A 123 -6.66 -1.20 -34.65
C ASN A 123 -7.06 -1.99 -33.39
N LYS A 124 -7.85 -3.06 -33.53
CA LYS A 124 -8.26 -3.90 -32.40
C LYS A 124 -7.08 -4.65 -31.76
N LYS A 125 -6.12 -5.12 -32.57
CA LYS A 125 -4.87 -5.72 -32.07
C LYS A 125 -4.03 -4.70 -31.29
N GLN A 126 -3.98 -3.46 -31.77
CA GLN A 126 -3.29 -2.37 -31.08
C GLN A 126 -3.95 -2.02 -29.74
N ASP A 127 -5.29 -1.98 -29.68
CA ASP A 127 -6.03 -1.76 -28.44
C ASP A 127 -5.78 -2.88 -27.41
N LEU A 128 -5.77 -4.13 -27.85
CA LEU A 128 -5.44 -5.27 -27.01
C LEU A 128 -4.00 -5.19 -26.47
N GLU A 129 -3.06 -4.78 -27.31
CA GLU A 129 -1.67 -4.57 -26.92
C GLU A 129 -1.53 -3.45 -25.88
N ASN A 130 -2.28 -2.35 -26.02
CA ASN A 130 -2.31 -1.26 -25.05
C ASN A 130 -2.80 -1.74 -23.67
N ILE A 131 -3.85 -2.59 -23.63
CA ILE A 131 -4.33 -3.21 -22.38
C ILE A 131 -3.27 -4.12 -21.74
N ARG A 132 -2.51 -4.87 -22.55
CA ARG A 132 -1.44 -5.75 -22.07
C ARG A 132 -0.25 -4.96 -21.53
N LYS A 133 0.14 -3.87 -22.20
CA LYS A 133 1.20 -2.95 -21.74
C LYS A 133 0.89 -2.39 -20.35
N GLU A 134 -0.34 -1.95 -20.11
CA GLU A 134 -0.83 -1.51 -18.79
C GLU A 134 -0.65 -2.60 -17.71
N LYS A 135 -1.02 -3.85 -18.00
CA LYS A 135 -0.83 -4.98 -17.07
C LYS A 135 0.65 -5.24 -16.79
N ILE A 136 1.50 -5.13 -17.80
CA ILE A 136 2.95 -5.31 -17.68
C ILE A 136 3.54 -4.21 -16.78
N LYS A 137 3.21 -2.93 -17.00
CA LYS A 137 3.64 -1.81 -16.13
C LYS A 137 3.36 -2.10 -14.65
N GLY A 138 2.17 -2.62 -14.34
CA GLY A 138 1.83 -3.01 -12.97
C GLY A 138 2.73 -4.10 -12.38
N LYS A 139 3.18 -5.07 -13.18
CA LYS A 139 4.14 -6.10 -12.74
C LYS A 139 5.52 -5.50 -12.50
N ILE A 140 5.98 -4.62 -13.38
CA ILE A 140 7.28 -3.92 -13.28
C ILE A 140 7.37 -3.13 -11.97
N ILE A 141 6.34 -2.34 -11.67
CA ILE A 141 6.27 -1.55 -10.44
C ILE A 141 6.39 -2.46 -9.20
N ARG A 142 5.68 -3.60 -9.20
CA ARG A 142 5.71 -4.55 -8.07
C ARG A 142 7.01 -5.33 -7.96
N SER A 143 7.67 -5.62 -9.08
CA SER A 143 8.96 -6.31 -9.10
C SER A 143 10.13 -5.39 -8.72
N ARG A 144 9.93 -4.06 -8.66
CA ARG A 144 10.96 -3.05 -8.40
C ARG A 144 12.15 -3.12 -9.36
N VAL A 145 11.90 -3.58 -10.59
CA VAL A 145 12.93 -3.66 -11.62
C VAL A 145 13.14 -2.27 -12.18
N GLN A 146 14.33 -1.73 -11.93
CA GLN A 146 14.74 -0.37 -12.29
C GLN A 146 15.11 -0.23 -13.77
N TRP A 147 15.28 -1.35 -14.48
CA TRP A 147 15.76 -1.44 -15.86
C TRP A 147 14.82 -2.31 -16.68
N ILE A 148 13.73 -1.73 -17.16
CA ILE A 148 13.24 -2.12 -18.48
C ILE A 148 13.57 -0.92 -19.34
N GLU A 149 14.77 -0.92 -19.92
CA GLU A 149 14.99 -0.09 -21.08
C GLU A 149 13.99 -0.50 -22.16
N GLU A 150 13.48 0.51 -22.84
CA GLU A 150 12.48 0.43 -23.89
C GLU A 150 12.94 -0.53 -24.99
N GLY A 151 12.49 -1.78 -24.96
CA GLY A 151 12.74 -2.73 -26.05
C GLY A 151 12.66 -4.21 -25.70
N GLU A 152 12.90 -4.60 -24.44
CA GLU A 152 12.89 -6.02 -24.08
C GLU A 152 11.49 -6.56 -23.75
N LYS A 153 11.12 -7.66 -24.42
CA LYS A 153 9.90 -8.42 -24.12
C LYS A 153 9.95 -8.95 -22.67
N PRO A 154 8.80 -9.15 -22.00
CA PRO A 154 8.77 -9.79 -20.69
C PRO A 154 9.31 -11.23 -20.79
N THR A 155 10.60 -11.40 -20.52
CA THR A 155 11.29 -12.69 -20.55
C THR A 155 10.99 -13.52 -19.30
N LYS A 156 11.24 -14.84 -19.41
CA LYS A 156 11.20 -15.79 -18.27
C LYS A 156 12.02 -15.29 -17.07
N TYR A 157 13.07 -14.52 -17.33
CA TYR A 157 13.92 -13.90 -16.32
C TYR A 157 13.14 -12.94 -15.40
N PHE A 158 12.33 -12.02 -15.95
CA PHE A 158 11.56 -11.07 -15.15
C PHE A 158 10.51 -11.77 -14.26
N CYS A 159 9.81 -12.78 -14.79
CA CYS A 159 8.90 -13.59 -14.00
C CYS A 159 9.62 -14.37 -12.88
N GLY A 160 10.84 -14.85 -13.17
CA GLY A 160 11.71 -15.47 -12.17
C GLY A 160 12.12 -14.50 -11.06
N LEU A 161 12.38 -13.24 -11.39
CA LEU A 161 12.75 -12.22 -10.42
C LEU A 161 11.56 -11.83 -9.50
N GLU A 162 10.35 -11.69 -10.05
CA GLU A 162 9.12 -11.52 -9.24
C GLU A 162 8.95 -12.70 -8.26
N SER A 163 9.17 -13.93 -8.74
CA SER A 163 9.10 -15.15 -7.92
C SER A 163 10.16 -15.18 -6.83
N LYS A 164 11.41 -14.77 -7.14
CA LYS A 164 12.50 -14.65 -6.16
C LYS A 164 12.22 -13.57 -5.12
N ASN A 165 11.71 -12.41 -5.53
CA ASN A 165 11.32 -11.31 -4.63
C ASN A 165 10.13 -11.65 -3.73
N PHE A 166 9.26 -12.57 -4.15
CA PHE A 166 8.24 -13.14 -3.28
C PHE A 166 8.89 -14.05 -2.24
N THR A 167 9.72 -14.99 -2.69
CA THR A 167 10.42 -15.96 -1.82
C THR A 167 11.32 -15.31 -0.79
N SER A 168 12.01 -14.22 -1.14
CA SER A 168 12.92 -13.49 -0.23
C SER A 168 12.20 -12.78 0.92
N LYS A 169 10.88 -12.62 0.86
CA LYS A 169 10.07 -11.98 1.91
C LYS A 169 9.50 -12.98 2.91
N ILE A 170 9.81 -14.27 2.73
CA ILE A 170 9.28 -15.36 3.54
C ILE A 170 10.31 -15.71 4.60
N ILE A 171 9.84 -15.97 5.81
CA ILE A 171 10.64 -16.59 6.87
C ILE A 171 10.40 -18.11 6.73
N PRO A 172 11.33 -18.88 6.15
CA PRO A 172 11.09 -20.29 5.84
C PRO A 172 11.17 -21.18 7.08
N LYS A 173 11.96 -20.77 8.08
CA LYS A 173 12.11 -21.48 9.35
C LYS A 173 12.56 -20.54 10.45
N ILE A 174 12.25 -20.90 11.69
CA ILE A 174 12.81 -20.30 12.90
C ILE A 174 13.32 -21.40 13.82
N GLU A 175 14.35 -21.10 14.58
CA GLU A 175 14.91 -21.98 15.61
C GLU A 175 14.59 -21.38 16.99
N ARG A 176 14.09 -22.21 17.89
CA ARG A 176 13.80 -21.84 19.28
C ARG A 176 15.02 -22.04 20.16
N ASP A 177 14.98 -21.46 21.36
CA ASP A 177 16.03 -21.62 22.38
C ASP A 177 16.25 -23.08 22.81
N ASP A 178 15.23 -23.95 22.64
CA ASP A 178 15.33 -25.39 22.89
C ASP A 178 15.96 -26.19 21.73
N GLY A 179 16.48 -25.50 20.69
CA GLY A 179 17.09 -26.09 19.50
C GLY A 179 16.07 -26.67 18.51
N LYS A 180 14.75 -26.57 18.77
CA LYS A 180 13.73 -27.07 17.84
C LYS A 180 13.50 -26.10 16.70
N THR A 181 13.44 -26.64 15.49
CA THR A 181 13.11 -25.88 14.28
C THR A 181 11.62 -25.92 13.98
N ILE A 182 11.04 -24.77 13.63
CA ILE A 182 9.67 -24.63 13.15
C ILE A 182 9.69 -24.20 11.69
N THR A 183 8.99 -24.95 10.85
CA THR A 183 8.90 -24.71 9.39
C THR A 183 7.49 -24.33 8.93
N LYS A 184 6.45 -24.67 9.72
CA LYS A 184 5.05 -24.38 9.37
C LYS A 184 4.72 -22.89 9.57
N GLU A 185 4.25 -22.23 8.51
CA GLU A 185 3.94 -20.78 8.48
C GLU A 185 3.09 -20.31 9.67
N PHE A 186 1.99 -21.01 9.99
CA PHE A 186 1.14 -20.65 11.12
C PHE A 186 1.86 -20.70 12.46
N ASN A 187 2.72 -21.70 12.66
CA ASN A 187 3.50 -21.84 13.88
C ASN A 187 4.61 -20.79 13.96
N ILE A 188 5.24 -20.45 12.82
CA ILE A 188 6.20 -19.34 12.74
C ILE A 188 5.52 -18.05 13.19
N LEU A 189 4.36 -17.72 12.62
CA LEU A 189 3.62 -16.51 13.00
C LEU A 189 3.22 -16.49 14.48
N LYS A 190 2.74 -17.63 15.01
CA LYS A 190 2.37 -17.77 16.41
C LYS A 190 3.57 -17.55 17.33
N GLU A 191 4.72 -18.15 16.99
CA GLU A 191 5.95 -18.01 17.78
C GLU A 191 6.48 -16.59 17.74
N THR A 192 6.56 -15.98 16.56
CA THR A 192 7.00 -14.58 16.41
C THR A 192 6.12 -13.64 17.22
N LYS A 193 4.79 -13.88 17.23
CA LYS A 193 3.86 -13.11 18.07
C LYS A 193 4.19 -13.26 19.55
N VAL A 194 4.31 -14.50 20.05
CA VAL A 194 4.60 -14.77 21.47
C VAL A 194 5.92 -14.13 21.88
N PHE A 195 6.97 -14.29 21.08
CA PHE A 195 8.28 -13.70 21.34
C PHE A 195 8.19 -12.17 21.52
N TYR A 196 7.55 -11.46 20.59
CA TYR A 196 7.44 -10.00 20.69
C TYR A 196 6.46 -9.55 21.78
N GLU A 197 5.38 -10.30 22.05
CA GLU A 197 4.50 -10.06 23.20
C GLU A 197 5.28 -10.16 24.51
N GLU A 198 6.17 -11.13 24.66
CA GLU A 198 7.01 -11.32 25.85
C GLU A 198 8.16 -10.31 25.95
N LEU A 199 8.76 -9.93 24.82
CA LEU A 199 9.82 -8.93 24.73
C LEU A 199 9.31 -7.55 25.17
N TYR A 200 8.14 -7.16 24.67
CA TYR A 200 7.52 -5.86 24.97
C TYR A 200 6.54 -5.90 26.14
N LYS A 201 6.40 -7.06 26.82
CA LYS A 201 5.61 -7.15 28.03
C LYS A 201 6.20 -6.20 29.08
N PHE A 202 5.35 -5.36 29.66
CA PHE A 202 5.77 -4.51 30.77
C PHE A 202 6.31 -5.38 31.91
N ARG A 203 7.51 -5.07 32.39
CA ARG A 203 8.15 -5.73 33.53
C ARG A 203 8.35 -4.68 34.61
N GLU A 204 7.55 -4.74 35.67
CA GLU A 204 7.78 -3.90 36.85
C GLU A 204 9.19 -4.14 37.38
N GLY A 205 9.95 -3.05 37.59
CA GLY A 205 11.27 -3.09 38.21
C GLY A 205 12.46 -3.45 37.32
N ASN A 206 12.26 -3.90 36.07
CA ASN A 206 13.34 -4.30 35.14
C ASN A 206 13.52 -3.36 33.93
N GLY A 207 12.90 -2.17 33.96
CA GLY A 207 13.13 -1.13 32.97
C GLY A 207 14.33 -0.25 33.35
N CYS A 208 14.98 0.34 32.34
CA CYS A 208 15.93 1.43 32.54
C CYS A 208 15.22 2.55 33.31
N LYS A 209 15.64 2.85 34.53
CA LYS A 209 15.06 3.96 35.30
C LYS A 209 15.48 5.27 34.62
N VAL A 210 14.68 6.32 34.76
CA VAL A 210 15.08 7.66 34.28
C VAL A 210 16.44 8.05 34.88
N SER A 211 16.71 7.66 36.13
CA SER A 211 18.00 7.84 36.80
C SER A 211 19.18 7.11 36.12
N ASP A 212 18.93 5.97 35.48
CA ASP A 212 19.96 5.21 34.76
C ASP A 212 20.32 5.94 33.46
N LEU A 213 19.32 6.46 32.73
CA LEU A 213 19.53 7.32 31.55
C LEU A 213 20.24 8.62 31.94
N GLU A 214 19.81 9.28 33.03
CA GLU A 214 20.43 10.52 33.51
C GLU A 214 21.90 10.31 33.92
N ARG A 215 22.25 9.15 34.48
CA ARG A 215 23.64 8.80 34.78
C ARG A 215 24.45 8.62 33.50
N ASP A 216 23.92 7.87 32.54
CA ASP A 216 24.65 7.53 31.32
C ASP A 216 24.75 8.73 30.35
N LEU A 217 23.85 9.71 30.46
CA LEU A 217 23.83 10.95 29.67
C LEU A 217 24.56 12.12 30.35
N LYS A 218 24.98 11.98 31.61
CA LYS A 218 25.49 13.10 32.44
C LYS A 218 26.81 13.70 31.92
N ASP A 219 27.67 12.87 31.36
CA ASP A 219 29.00 13.25 30.88
C ASP A 219 29.03 13.59 29.39
N LEU A 220 27.89 13.50 28.71
CA LEU A 220 27.76 13.84 27.29
C LEU A 220 27.42 15.31 27.14
N ASN A 221 28.36 16.07 26.57
CA ASN A 221 28.15 17.48 26.28
C ASN A 221 27.33 17.60 24.98
N PHE A 222 26.00 17.66 25.12
CA PHE A 222 25.11 17.82 23.97
C PHE A 222 25.03 19.29 23.54
N ASN A 223 25.06 19.51 22.23
CA ASN A 223 24.62 20.80 21.68
C ASN A 223 23.14 20.97 22.03
N LYS A 224 22.86 21.88 22.96
CA LYS A 224 21.47 22.25 23.29
C LYS A 224 20.96 23.16 22.19
N LEU A 225 19.71 22.93 21.80
CA LEU A 225 18.98 23.85 20.94
C LEU A 225 18.94 25.22 21.61
N SER A 226 19.06 26.27 20.81
CA SER A 226 18.73 27.62 21.24
C SER A 226 17.24 27.70 21.62
N LEU A 227 16.88 28.72 22.41
CA LEU A 227 15.49 28.93 22.81
C LEU A 227 14.57 29.09 21.59
N ASP A 228 15.06 29.77 20.55
CA ASP A 228 14.32 29.99 19.30
C ASP A 228 14.10 28.68 18.53
N GLU A 229 15.11 27.81 18.46
CA GLU A 229 14.98 26.50 17.83
C GLU A 229 14.01 25.60 18.60
N GLN A 230 14.09 25.61 19.94
CA GLN A 230 13.17 24.84 20.78
C GLN A 230 11.73 25.29 20.55
N LEU A 231 11.45 26.60 20.59
CA LEU A 231 10.13 27.15 20.35
C LEU A 231 9.64 26.84 18.93
N SER A 232 10.53 26.80 17.94
CA SER A 232 10.18 26.42 16.57
C SER A 232 9.79 24.94 16.41
N LEU A 233 10.30 24.04 17.27
CA LEU A 233 10.07 22.59 17.19
C LEU A 233 8.88 22.13 18.06
N GLU A 234 8.48 22.91 19.05
CA GLU A 234 7.34 22.62 19.95
C GLU A 234 5.99 23.07 19.37
N GLY A 235 5.96 23.63 18.15
CA GLY A 235 4.75 24.06 17.47
C GLY A 235 3.95 22.92 16.81
N GLU A 236 2.69 23.18 16.46
CA GLU A 236 1.90 22.28 15.62
C GLU A 236 2.47 22.21 14.20
N ILE A 237 2.44 21.02 13.59
CA ILE A 237 2.89 20.83 12.21
C ILE A 237 1.99 21.63 11.27
N ASN A 238 2.57 22.60 10.58
CA ASN A 238 1.79 23.44 9.67
C ASN A 238 1.59 22.78 8.30
N VAL A 239 0.56 23.22 7.57
CA VAL A 239 0.23 22.71 6.22
C VAL A 239 1.40 22.88 5.25
N ASN A 240 2.17 23.97 5.37
CA ASN A 240 3.30 24.25 4.50
C ASN A 240 4.48 23.29 4.73
N GLU A 241 4.76 22.92 5.98
CA GLU A 241 5.76 21.94 6.39
C GLU A 241 5.39 20.55 5.88
N ALA A 242 4.16 20.12 6.17
CA ALA A 242 3.63 18.86 5.65
C ALA A 242 3.71 18.83 4.11
N SER A 243 3.32 19.92 3.44
CA SER A 243 3.38 20.03 1.97
C SER A 243 4.81 19.94 1.43
N LYS A 244 5.78 20.64 2.05
CA LYS A 244 7.20 20.58 1.65
C LYS A 244 7.76 19.16 1.79
N VAL A 245 7.39 18.44 2.84
CA VAL A 245 7.82 17.04 3.04
C VAL A 245 7.18 16.12 2.01
N LEU A 246 5.86 16.24 1.80
CA LEU A 246 5.13 15.43 0.81
C LEU A 246 5.69 15.61 -0.61
N GLN A 247 6.05 16.84 -0.99
CA GLN A 247 6.66 17.12 -2.30
C GLN A 247 8.04 16.47 -2.49
N LYS A 248 8.77 16.19 -1.40
CA LYS A 248 10.08 15.52 -1.45
C LYS A 248 9.95 13.99 -1.48
N MET A 249 8.76 13.43 -1.30
CA MET A 249 8.57 11.98 -1.34
C MET A 249 8.69 11.45 -2.76
N ASN A 250 9.36 10.31 -2.93
CA ASN A 250 9.48 9.68 -4.24
C ASN A 250 8.12 9.15 -4.70
N ASN A 251 7.81 9.36 -5.98
CA ASN A 251 6.63 8.79 -6.61
C ASN A 251 6.62 7.26 -6.50
N ASN A 252 5.43 6.68 -6.29
CA ASN A 252 5.20 5.23 -6.19
C ASN A 252 5.93 4.53 -5.02
N LYS A 253 6.29 5.26 -3.96
CA LYS A 253 6.71 4.70 -2.67
C LYS A 253 5.56 4.67 -1.67
#